data_AF-A0A2Z6PDK8-F1
#
_entry.id   AF-A0A2Z6PDK8-F1
#
_cell.length_a   1.000
_cell.length_b   1.000
_cell.length_c   1.000
_cell.angle_alpha   90.00
_cell.angle_beta   90.00
_cell.angle_gamma   90.00
#
_symmetry.space_group_name_H-M   'P 1'
#
loop_
_entity.id
_entity.type
_entity.pdbx_description
1 polymer ?
#
loop_
_entity_poly.entity_id
_entity_poly.type
_entity_poly.pdbx_seq_one_letter_code
_entity_poly.pdbx_strand_id
1 'polypeptide(L)'
;MARKKVKLAYITCNSKRRETFRKRKSGIMKKVSELSTLCGIEACVIIYDQNNPQAYVWPSDSGVKNGGSRDILKGKHRETP
;
A
#
# COMPACT_ATOMS: atom_id res chain seq x y z
N MET A 1 -15.63 19.31 11.53
CA MET A 1 -15.75 18.53 12.78
C MET A 1 -14.41 17.85 13.08
N ALA A 2 -13.93 17.90 14.32
CA ALA A 2 -12.70 17.23 14.72
C ALA A 2 -12.85 15.70 14.62
N ARG A 3 -11.77 15.01 14.23
CA ARG A 3 -11.79 13.55 14.08
C ARG A 3 -11.80 12.89 15.46
N LYS A 4 -12.76 12.00 15.71
CA LYS A 4 -12.78 11.22 16.95
C LYS A 4 -11.59 10.25 17.00
N LYS A 5 -10.99 10.08 18.17
CA LYS A 5 -9.95 9.06 18.42
C LYS A 5 -10.54 7.67 18.11
N VAL A 6 -9.79 6.86 17.36
CA VAL A 6 -10.19 5.50 16.96
C VAL A 6 -9.51 4.46 17.84
N LYS A 7 -10.20 3.35 18.12
CA LYS A 7 -9.59 2.16 18.73
C LYS A 7 -8.76 1.44 17.66
N LEU A 8 -7.53 1.02 17.99
CA LEU A 8 -6.66 0.23 17.12
C LEU A 8 -6.97 -1.26 17.25
N ALA A 9 -8.18 -1.63 16.83
CA ALA A 9 -8.67 -3.01 16.81
C ALA A 9 -9.40 -3.28 15.50
N TYR A 10 -9.75 -4.54 15.24
CA TYR A 10 -10.54 -4.91 14.07
C TYR A 10 -11.90 -4.20 14.06
N ILE A 11 -12.25 -3.57 12.94
CA ILE A 11 -13.53 -2.88 12.78
C ILE A 11 -14.58 -3.92 12.38
N THR A 12 -15.46 -4.30 13.30
CA THR A 12 -16.48 -5.34 13.09
C THR A 12 -17.52 -4.94 12.04
N CYS A 13 -17.96 -3.68 12.03
CA CYS A 13 -18.92 -3.16 11.05
C CYS A 13 -18.30 -3.09 9.64
N ASN A 14 -18.79 -3.92 8.72
CA ASN A 14 -18.25 -4.08 7.35
C ASN A 14 -18.21 -2.75 6.57
N SER A 15 -19.29 -1.96 6.58
CA SER A 15 -19.34 -0.69 5.86
C SER A 15 -18.28 0.31 6.39
N LYS A 16 -18.18 0.45 7.72
CA LYS A 16 -17.16 1.29 8.36
C LYS A 16 -15.74 0.78 8.08
N ARG A 17 -15.54 -0.54 8.07
CA ARG A 17 -14.25 -1.17 7.76
C ARG A 17 -13.83 -0.87 6.33
N ARG A 18 -14.72 -1.04 5.34
CA ARG A 18 -14.46 -0.77 3.91
C ARG A 18 -14.15 0.70 3.65
N GLU A 19 -14.92 1.61 4.25
CA GLU A 19 -14.68 3.04 4.12
C GLU A 19 -13.33 3.45 4.76
N THR A 20 -13.05 2.91 5.96
CA THR A 20 -11.78 3.16 6.66
C THR A 20 -10.60 2.63 5.87
N PHE A 21 -10.71 1.42 5.30
CA PHE A 21 -9.71 0.83 4.43
C PHE A 21 -9.40 1.75 3.25
N ARG A 22 -10.42 2.21 2.52
CA ARG A 22 -10.24 3.10 1.36
C ARG A 22 -9.50 4.40 1.75
N LYS A 23 -9.90 5.04 2.84
CA LYS A 23 -9.29 6.28 3.33
C LYS A 23 -7.85 6.06 3.82
N ARG A 24 -7.59 5.00 4.59
CA ARG A 24 -6.25 4.69 5.12
C ARG A 24 -5.29 4.26 4.01
N LYS A 25 -5.74 3.42 3.06
CA LYS A 25 -4.96 3.03 1.89
C LYS A 25 -4.46 4.26 1.14
N SER A 26 -5.37 5.18 0.78
CA SER A 26 -4.99 6.43 0.11
C SER A 26 -4.00 7.28 0.93
N GLY A 27 -4.19 7.37 2.24
CA GLY A 27 -3.27 8.10 3.12
C GLY A 27 -1.88 7.48 3.22
N ILE A 28 -1.79 6.15 3.36
CA ILE A 28 -0.52 5.40 3.38
C ILE A 28 0.22 5.61 2.06
N MET A 29 -0.48 5.47 0.95
CA MET A 29 0.09 5.64 -0.39
C MET A 29 0.70 7.03 -0.60
N LYS A 30 -0.02 8.07 -0.18
CA LYS A 30 0.50 9.44 -0.22
C LYS A 30 1.75 9.59 0.64
N LYS A 31 1.74 9.03 1.86
CA LYS A 31 2.88 9.14 2.79
C LYS A 31 4.12 8.39 2.32
N VAL A 32 3.96 7.21 1.74
CA VAL A 32 5.08 6.45 1.20
C VAL A 32 5.67 7.15 -0.02
N SER A 33 4.83 7.71 -0.91
CA SER A 33 5.30 8.52 -2.03
C SER A 33 6.05 9.77 -1.56
N GLU A 34 5.51 10.51 -0.58
CA GLU A 34 6.18 11.68 0.00
C GLU A 34 7.52 11.30 0.63
N LEU A 35 7.56 10.19 1.40
CA LEU A 35 8.78 9.71 2.05
C LEU A 35 9.85 9.32 1.03
N SER A 36 9.48 8.57 0.01
CA SER A 36 10.38 8.16 -1.07
C SER A 36 10.94 9.38 -1.80
N THR A 37 10.10 10.37 -2.14
CA THR A 37 10.54 11.61 -2.80
C THR A 37 11.45 12.46 -1.91
N LEU A 38 11.08 12.67 -0.64
CA LEU A 38 11.81 13.59 0.24
C LEU A 38 13.16 13.03 0.71
N CYS A 39 13.22 11.73 0.94
CA CYS A 39 14.42 11.08 1.47
C CYS A 39 15.25 10.39 0.38
N GLY A 40 14.77 10.34 -0.87
CA GLY A 40 15.44 9.62 -1.95
C GLY A 40 15.56 8.12 -1.70
N ILE A 41 14.65 7.55 -0.91
CA ILE A 41 14.67 6.12 -0.55
C ILE A 41 13.77 5.30 -1.47
N GLU A 42 14.19 4.06 -1.70
CA GLU A 42 13.35 3.06 -2.33
C GLU A 42 12.35 2.48 -1.32
N ALA A 43 11.06 2.52 -1.65
CA ALA A 43 9.99 2.01 -0.81
C ALA A 43 8.93 1.30 -1.64
N CYS A 44 8.30 0.28 -1.06
CA CYS A 44 7.19 -0.43 -1.69
C CYS A 44 6.05 -0.69 -0.70
N VAL A 45 4.84 -0.87 -1.22
CA VAL A 45 3.64 -1.19 -0.45
C VAL A 45 2.89 -2.34 -1.11
N ILE A 46 2.52 -3.35 -0.31
CA ILE A 46 1.64 -4.45 -0.71
C ILE A 46 0.45 -4.48 0.26
N ILE A 47 -0.76 -4.36 -0.26
CA ILE A 47 -1.99 -4.33 0.54
C ILE A 47 -3.01 -5.33 -0.02
N TYR A 48 -3.45 -6.26 0.81
CA TYR A 48 -4.56 -7.16 0.53
C TYR A 48 -5.88 -6.56 1.02
N ASP A 49 -6.92 -6.70 0.20
CA ASP A 49 -8.29 -6.32 0.55
C ASP A 49 -9.12 -7.59 0.78
N GLN A 50 -9.99 -7.59 1.78
CA GLN A 50 -10.96 -8.67 1.98
C GLN A 50 -11.98 -8.75 0.85
N ASN A 51 -12.15 -7.65 0.11
CA ASN A 51 -13.13 -7.52 -0.97
C ASN A 51 -12.53 -7.63 -2.37
N ASN A 52 -11.21 -7.76 -2.51
CA ASN A 52 -10.55 -7.89 -3.80
C ASN A 52 -9.47 -8.98 -3.72
N PRO A 53 -9.55 -10.05 -4.54
CA PRO A 53 -8.54 -11.10 -4.56
C PRO A 53 -7.17 -10.60 -5.04
N GLN A 54 -7.12 -9.50 -5.80
CA GLN A 54 -5.87 -8.92 -6.25
C GLN A 54 -5.26 -8.00 -5.17
N ALA A 55 -3.98 -8.24 -4.87
CA ALA A 55 -3.21 -7.34 -4.03
C ALA A 55 -3.01 -5.99 -4.73
N TYR A 56 -3.14 -4.91 -3.96
CA TYR A 56 -2.71 -3.60 -4.39
C TYR A 56 -1.19 -3.48 -4.16
N VAL A 57 -0.44 -3.18 -5.21
CA VAL A 57 1.02 -3.11 -5.19
C VAL A 57 1.48 -1.72 -5.66
N TRP A 58 2.40 -1.12 -4.92
CA TRP A 58 3.06 0.14 -5.29
C TRP A 58 4.57 0.07 -5.08
N PRO A 59 5.37 0.64 -5.99
CA PRO A 59 4.96 1.19 -7.29
C PRO A 59 4.37 0.10 -8.20
N SER A 60 3.38 0.45 -9.03
CA SER A 60 2.77 -0.49 -9.98
C SER A 60 3.73 -0.74 -11.14
N ASP A 61 3.78 -1.96 -11.66
CA ASP A 61 4.68 -2.37 -12.76
C ASP A 61 4.61 -1.48 -14.01
N SER A 62 3.49 -0.79 -14.25
CA SER A 62 3.26 0.08 -15.41
C SER A 62 3.77 1.52 -15.24
N GLY A 63 4.33 1.90 -14.10
CA GLY A 63 4.69 3.29 -13.75
C GLY A 63 6.17 3.65 -13.90
N VAL A 64 6.99 2.85 -14.57
CA VAL A 64 8.43 3.09 -14.68
C VAL A 64 8.72 4.20 -15.69
N LYS A 65 8.74 5.46 -15.23
CA LYS A 65 9.54 6.52 -15.85
C LYS A 65 10.87 6.59 -15.09
N ASN A 66 11.91 6.06 -15.73
CA ASN A 66 13.34 6.30 -15.54
C ASN A 66 13.96 5.98 -14.17
N GLY A 67 14.65 4.83 -14.11
CA GLY A 67 15.80 4.56 -13.24
C GLY A 67 15.50 4.21 -11.77
N GLY A 68 15.45 2.92 -11.44
CA GLY A 68 15.57 2.45 -10.04
C GLY A 68 14.67 1.28 -9.67
N SER A 69 13.35 1.40 -9.81
CA SER A 69 12.42 0.55 -9.04
C SER A 69 12.12 -0.85 -9.58
N ARG A 70 12.94 -1.41 -10.48
CA ARG A 70 12.66 -2.74 -11.08
C ARG A 70 12.95 -3.93 -10.16
N ASP A 71 13.70 -3.72 -9.09
CA ASP A 71 14.31 -4.84 -8.36
C ASP A 71 13.61 -5.20 -7.04
N ILE A 72 12.72 -4.35 -6.52
CA ILE A 72 12.12 -4.56 -5.19
C ILE A 72 11.13 -5.75 -5.17
N LEU A 73 10.47 -6.06 -6.29
CA LEU A 73 9.44 -7.10 -6.37
C LEU A 73 9.81 -8.32 -7.22
N LYS A 74 10.96 -8.30 -7.92
CA LYS A 74 11.42 -9.43 -8.75
C LYS A 74 12.12 -10.56 -7.98
N GLY A 75 11.99 -10.59 -6.66
CA GLY A 75 12.64 -11.58 -5.79
C GLY A 75 11.89 -12.92 -5.60
N LYS A 76 10.89 -13.30 -6.40
CA LYS A 76 10.17 -14.57 -6.17
C LYS A 76 9.65 -15.27 -7.43
N HIS A 77 10.59 -15.66 -8.30
CA HIS A 77 10.40 -16.80 -9.19
C HIS A 77 11.75 -17.48 -9.51
N ARG A 78 12.54 -17.78 -8.47
CA ARG A 78 13.59 -18.79 -8.55
C ARG A 78 13.35 -19.86 -7.50
N GLU A 79 13.06 -21.04 -8.04
CA GLU A 79 13.52 -22.34 -7.56
C GLU A 79 12.92 -22.83 -6.22
N THR A 80 11.97 -23.73 -6.34
CA THR A 80 11.80 -24.84 -5.39
C THR A 80 11.92 -26.14 -6.18
N PRO A 81 12.44 -27.22 -5.56
CA PRO A 81 13.01 -28.39 -6.26
C PRO A 81 12.03 -29.12 -7.18
#